data_AF-A0A8T5V439-F1
#
_entry.id   AF-A0A8T5V439-F1
#
_cell.length_a   1.000
_cell.length_b   1.000
_cell.length_c   1.000
_cell.angle_alpha   90.00
_cell.angle_beta   90.00
_cell.angle_gamma   90.00
#
_symmetry.space_group_name_H-M   'P 1'
#
loop_
_entity.id
_entity.type
_entity.pdbx_description
1 polymer ?
#
loop_
_entity_poly.entity_id
_entity_poly.type
_entity_poly.pdbx_seq_one_letter_code
_entity_poly.pdbx_strand_id
1 'polypeptide(L)'
;MQQLAYLIAAMMTGDPVRSPARITAAGQTVHDVRLLLRHGRGNVHADGEPSHGHNVVASRLAYRGLDRNNQMALAGALGAGFCDQFARLAAVSHAPHLRDGESVVNAGGEVEIMELNADHTISPTRTGHAWNELRRGNERDGETTIVQDGWSNGPAVRLKDSAWAHVHVEREDLSTDKDGALWLKDRVEQLIPLVHPDEDEHTANWLEHLRRNPTQYDRFLETQVVSAEFAAKAREALEQIPREQQEQFVSMAAQEFYGLSPHEAGAPHFIHSVLEQVGLLDHQDRPPVVPPEY
;
A
#
# COMPACT_ATOMS: atom_id res chain seq x y z
N MET A 1 -10.68 2.77 -8.70
CA MET A 1 -11.44 3.96 -8.22
C MET A 1 -10.64 4.83 -7.27
N GLN A 2 -10.02 4.28 -6.22
CA GLN A 2 -9.25 5.05 -5.22
C GLN A 2 -8.17 5.95 -5.80
N GLN A 3 -7.34 5.42 -6.71
CA GLN A 3 -6.27 6.20 -7.34
C GLN A 3 -6.82 7.37 -8.18
N LEU A 4 -7.94 7.17 -8.87
CA LEU A 4 -8.64 8.24 -9.59
C LEU A 4 -9.18 9.28 -8.62
N ALA A 5 -9.84 8.88 -7.52
CA ALA A 5 -10.34 9.80 -6.51
C ALA A 5 -9.23 10.71 -5.93
N TYR A 6 -8.06 10.16 -5.64
CA TYR A 6 -6.91 10.97 -5.22
C TYR A 6 -6.48 11.98 -6.29
N LEU A 7 -6.43 11.58 -7.56
CA LEU A 7 -6.11 12.50 -8.67
C LEU A 7 -7.15 13.63 -8.80
N ILE A 8 -8.43 13.31 -8.64
CA ILE A 8 -9.52 14.30 -8.63
C ILE A 8 -9.35 15.28 -7.48
N ALA A 9 -9.10 14.78 -6.27
CA ALA A 9 -8.87 15.63 -5.10
C ALA A 9 -7.68 16.58 -5.27
N ALA A 10 -6.58 16.11 -5.86
CA ALA A 10 -5.43 16.95 -6.17
C ALA A 10 -5.79 18.08 -7.15
N MET A 11 -6.60 17.79 -8.19
CA MET A 11 -7.10 18.83 -9.11
C MET A 11 -8.04 19.83 -8.41
N MET A 12 -8.98 19.33 -7.60
CA MET A 12 -9.97 20.15 -6.89
C MET A 12 -9.34 21.08 -5.86
N THR A 13 -8.25 20.65 -5.23
CA THR A 13 -7.48 21.46 -4.26
C THR A 13 -6.52 22.45 -4.93
N GLY A 14 -6.56 22.57 -6.26
CA GLY A 14 -5.74 23.52 -7.03
C GLY A 14 -4.28 23.09 -7.21
N ASP A 15 -3.97 21.83 -6.94
CA ASP A 15 -2.60 21.29 -6.94
C ASP A 15 -2.52 19.96 -7.71
N PRO A 16 -2.79 19.98 -9.02
CA PRO A 16 -2.84 18.78 -9.84
C PRO A 16 -1.49 18.06 -9.89
N VAL A 17 -1.53 16.73 -9.89
CA VAL A 17 -0.32 15.90 -9.98
C VAL A 17 0.35 16.11 -11.36
N ARG A 18 1.61 16.54 -11.35
CA ARG A 18 2.38 16.84 -12.58
C ARG A 18 2.67 15.63 -13.47
N SER A 19 2.68 14.42 -12.91
CA SER A 19 2.91 13.18 -13.66
C SER A 19 1.90 12.09 -13.30
N PRO A 20 0.64 12.20 -13.76
CA PRO A 20 -0.43 11.27 -13.42
C PRO A 20 -0.09 9.82 -13.79
N ALA A 21 0.59 9.60 -14.92
CA ALA A 21 1.02 8.25 -15.32
C ALA A 21 1.94 7.56 -14.28
N ARG A 22 2.80 8.31 -13.57
CA ARG A 22 3.65 7.73 -12.50
C ARG A 22 2.80 7.29 -11.32
N ILE A 23 1.87 8.16 -10.91
CA ILE A 23 1.05 7.86 -9.72
C ILE A 23 0.03 6.76 -10.01
N THR A 24 -0.48 6.67 -11.24
CA THR A 24 -1.33 5.55 -11.68
C THR A 24 -0.57 4.22 -11.64
N ALA A 25 0.67 4.19 -12.15
CA ALA A 25 1.51 2.99 -12.07
C ALA A 25 1.86 2.62 -10.61
N ALA A 26 2.14 3.62 -9.78
CA ALA A 26 2.38 3.42 -8.35
C ALA A 26 1.13 2.86 -7.63
N GLY A 27 -0.06 3.36 -7.98
CA GLY A 27 -1.34 2.84 -7.50
C GLY A 27 -1.62 1.40 -7.93
N GLN A 28 -1.25 1.04 -9.17
CA GLN A 28 -1.31 -0.34 -9.63
C GLN A 28 -0.39 -1.25 -8.79
N THR A 29 0.85 -0.82 -8.52
CA THR A 29 1.75 -1.57 -7.63
C THR A 29 1.15 -1.77 -6.24
N VAL A 30 0.56 -0.75 -5.63
CA VAL A 30 -0.12 -0.87 -4.33
C VAL A 30 -1.23 -1.93 -4.40
N HIS A 31 -2.00 -1.96 -5.47
CA HIS A 31 -3.03 -2.97 -5.69
C HIS A 31 -2.43 -4.38 -5.86
N ASP A 32 -1.43 -4.53 -6.71
CA ASP A 32 -0.80 -5.82 -7.02
C ASP A 32 -0.16 -6.45 -5.77
N VAL A 33 0.50 -5.65 -4.93
CA VAL A 33 1.06 -6.12 -3.66
C VAL A 33 -0.04 -6.57 -2.70
N ARG A 34 -1.19 -5.89 -2.66
CA ARG A 34 -2.34 -6.31 -1.85
C ARG A 34 -2.95 -7.62 -2.34
N LEU A 35 -2.94 -7.87 -3.65
CA LEU A 35 -3.35 -9.15 -4.23
C LEU A 35 -2.34 -10.27 -3.97
N LEU A 36 -1.05 -9.96 -4.01
CA LEU A 36 0.01 -10.89 -3.63
C LEU A 36 -0.09 -11.27 -2.15
N LEU A 37 -0.30 -10.27 -1.28
CA LEU A 37 -0.45 -10.43 0.16
C LEU A 37 -1.93 -10.42 0.60
N ARG A 38 -2.72 -11.22 -0.10
CA ARG A 38 -4.19 -11.31 0.05
C ARG A 38 -4.67 -11.91 1.38
N HIS A 39 -3.78 -12.54 2.15
CA HIS A 39 -4.10 -13.19 3.42
C HIS A 39 -3.80 -12.31 4.64
N GLY A 40 -3.32 -11.07 4.44
CA GLY A 40 -3.38 -10.01 5.45
C GLY A 40 -2.04 -9.37 5.83
N ARG A 41 -2.15 -8.38 6.72
CA ARG A 41 -1.11 -7.40 7.06
C ARG A 41 -0.42 -7.65 8.40
N GLY A 42 -0.18 -8.91 8.74
CA GLY A 42 0.46 -9.26 10.01
C GLY A 42 -0.37 -8.84 11.22
N ASN A 43 -0.05 -7.69 11.80
CA ASN A 43 -0.61 -7.16 13.06
C ASN A 43 -1.84 -6.25 12.92
N VAL A 44 -2.43 -6.11 11.72
CA VAL A 44 -3.69 -5.36 11.59
C VAL A 44 -4.85 -6.19 12.12
N HIS A 45 -5.58 -5.63 13.09
CA HIS A 45 -6.67 -6.31 13.79
C HIS A 45 -7.78 -6.79 12.85
N ALA A 46 -8.20 -5.93 11.92
CA ALA A 46 -9.28 -6.21 10.97
C ALA A 46 -9.02 -7.43 10.07
N ASP A 47 -7.75 -7.80 9.89
CA ASP A 47 -7.36 -8.92 9.03
C ASP A 47 -7.38 -10.27 9.77
N GLY A 48 -7.47 -10.26 11.11
CA GLY A 48 -7.35 -11.46 11.93
C GLY A 48 -8.47 -12.47 11.70
N GLU A 49 -9.73 -12.02 11.78
CA GLU A 49 -10.89 -12.90 11.58
C GLU A 49 -11.03 -13.37 10.11
N PRO A 50 -10.97 -12.48 9.09
CA PRO A 50 -11.07 -12.91 7.68
C PRO A 50 -9.97 -13.87 7.22
N SER A 51 -8.78 -13.80 7.83
CA SER A 51 -7.66 -14.71 7.51
C SER A 51 -7.60 -15.95 8.40
N HIS A 52 -8.54 -16.14 9.34
CA HIS A 52 -8.48 -17.16 10.39
C HIS A 52 -7.15 -17.13 11.19
N GLY A 53 -6.62 -15.93 11.44
CA GLY A 53 -5.34 -15.70 12.12
C GLY A 53 -4.09 -15.99 11.28
N HIS A 54 -4.25 -16.37 10.00
CA HIS A 54 -3.12 -16.64 9.11
C HIS A 54 -2.28 -15.38 8.87
N ASN A 55 -2.87 -14.19 8.85
CA ASN A 55 -2.17 -12.92 8.70
C ASN A 55 -0.94 -12.81 9.61
N VAL A 56 -1.10 -13.02 10.92
CA VAL A 56 -0.01 -12.92 11.91
C VAL A 56 0.98 -14.07 11.74
N VAL A 57 0.48 -15.30 11.62
CA VAL A 57 1.28 -16.52 11.61
C VAL A 57 2.21 -16.55 10.38
N ALA A 58 1.66 -16.29 9.20
CA ALA A 58 2.43 -16.28 7.96
C ALA A 58 3.41 -15.11 7.89
N SER A 59 3.02 -13.90 8.29
CA SER A 59 3.93 -12.75 8.32
C SER A 59 5.12 -12.99 9.24
N ARG A 60 4.90 -13.68 10.37
CA ARG A 60 5.97 -14.10 11.27
C ARG A 60 6.89 -15.15 10.65
N LEU A 61 6.31 -16.15 9.98
CA LEU A 61 7.12 -17.14 9.28
C LEU A 61 7.99 -16.49 8.21
N ALA A 62 7.47 -15.48 7.51
CA ALA A 62 8.24 -14.74 6.52
C ALA A 62 9.51 -14.12 7.11
N TYR A 63 9.53 -13.65 8.36
CA TYR A 63 10.76 -13.16 9.01
C TYR A 63 11.83 -14.23 9.25
N ARG A 64 11.51 -15.52 9.17
CA ARG A 64 12.47 -16.62 9.33
C ARG A 64 13.25 -16.92 8.04
N GLY A 65 12.99 -16.20 6.95
CA GLY A 65 13.82 -16.27 5.75
C GLY A 65 15.29 -15.98 6.06
N LEU A 66 16.18 -16.72 5.41
CA LEU A 66 17.64 -16.66 5.63
C LEU A 66 18.24 -15.28 5.38
N ASP A 67 17.65 -14.55 4.44
CA ASP A 67 18.00 -13.19 4.07
C ASP A 67 16.74 -12.40 3.67
N ARG A 68 16.90 -11.13 3.33
CA ARG A 68 15.78 -10.26 2.95
C ARG A 68 15.02 -10.73 1.71
N ASN A 69 15.70 -11.39 0.77
CA ASN A 69 15.06 -11.92 -0.43
C ASN A 69 14.19 -13.12 -0.10
N ASN A 70 14.67 -14.01 0.77
CA ASN A 70 13.88 -15.12 1.31
C ASN A 70 12.71 -14.62 2.16
N GLN A 71 12.88 -13.53 2.92
CA GLN A 71 11.76 -12.93 3.67
C GLN A 71 10.66 -12.42 2.74
N MET A 72 11.03 -11.73 1.64
CA MET A 72 10.06 -11.32 0.60
C MET A 72 9.39 -12.52 -0.07
N ALA A 73 10.19 -13.53 -0.44
CA ALA A 73 9.69 -14.72 -1.11
C ALA A 73 8.71 -15.51 -0.22
N LEU A 74 9.03 -15.69 1.07
CA LEU A 74 8.12 -16.33 2.03
C LEU A 74 6.84 -15.50 2.22
N ALA A 75 6.93 -14.17 2.34
CA ALA A 75 5.73 -13.33 2.46
C ALA A 75 4.84 -13.49 1.21
N GLY A 76 5.43 -13.47 0.02
CA GLY A 76 4.72 -13.69 -1.25
C GLY A 76 4.12 -15.10 -1.36
N ALA A 77 4.86 -16.14 -0.98
CA ALA A 77 4.40 -17.53 -1.02
C ALA A 77 3.27 -17.80 -0.02
N LEU A 78 3.36 -17.23 1.19
CA LEU A 78 2.35 -17.38 2.24
C LEU A 78 1.19 -16.39 2.10
N GLY A 79 1.32 -15.42 1.18
CA GLY A 79 0.37 -14.36 0.89
C GLY A 79 0.05 -13.43 2.07
N ALA A 80 0.97 -13.25 3.02
CA ALA A 80 0.80 -12.31 4.14
C ALA A 80 2.15 -11.70 4.56
N GLY A 81 2.13 -10.46 5.06
CA GLY A 81 3.33 -9.81 5.55
C GLY A 81 3.11 -8.63 6.51
N PHE A 82 4.19 -8.21 7.18
CA PHE A 82 4.25 -6.94 7.93
C PHE A 82 4.62 -5.77 7.01
N CYS A 83 4.59 -4.54 7.54
CA CYS A 83 4.79 -3.30 6.77
C CYS A 83 6.09 -3.28 5.95
N ASP A 84 7.20 -3.79 6.48
CA ASP A 84 8.49 -3.87 5.78
C ASP A 84 8.48 -4.86 4.60
N GLN A 85 7.78 -5.99 4.75
CA GLN A 85 7.60 -6.98 3.69
C GLN A 85 6.68 -6.42 2.59
N PHE A 86 5.61 -5.71 2.96
CA PHE A 86 4.77 -4.95 2.03
C PHE A 86 5.58 -3.90 1.25
N ALA A 87 6.41 -3.10 1.95
CA ALA A 87 7.26 -2.08 1.33
C ALA A 87 8.25 -2.70 0.33
N ARG A 88 8.99 -3.73 0.75
CA ARG A 88 9.93 -4.44 -0.13
C ARG A 88 9.26 -5.09 -1.32
N LEU A 89 8.08 -5.71 -1.14
CA LEU A 89 7.33 -6.29 -2.25
C LEU A 89 6.77 -5.22 -3.20
N ALA A 90 6.46 -4.01 -2.72
CA ALA A 90 6.15 -2.87 -3.57
C ALA A 90 7.35 -2.42 -4.39
N ALA A 91 8.55 -2.39 -3.81
CA ALA A 91 9.77 -2.01 -4.54
C ALA A 91 10.03 -2.95 -5.74
N VAL A 92 9.96 -4.27 -5.53
CA VAL A 92 10.18 -5.25 -6.60
C VAL A 92 9.00 -5.34 -7.58
N SER A 93 7.76 -5.21 -7.10
CA SER A 93 6.58 -5.19 -7.97
C SER A 93 6.53 -3.96 -8.86
N HIS A 94 7.10 -2.83 -8.41
CA HIS A 94 7.18 -1.61 -9.22
C HIS A 94 8.28 -1.64 -10.28
N ALA A 95 9.24 -2.56 -10.20
CA ALA A 95 10.43 -2.58 -11.05
C ALA A 95 10.14 -2.41 -12.56
N PRO A 96 9.12 -3.06 -13.16
CA PRO A 96 8.81 -2.89 -14.58
C PRO A 96 8.33 -1.49 -14.96
N HIS A 97 7.83 -0.72 -13.99
CA HIS A 97 7.29 0.63 -14.17
C HIS A 97 8.32 1.73 -13.91
N LEU A 98 9.49 1.39 -13.35
CA LEU A 98 10.57 2.34 -13.11
C LEU A 98 11.08 2.95 -14.43
N ARG A 99 11.22 4.27 -14.42
CA ARG A 99 11.81 5.05 -15.51
C ARG A 99 13.26 5.38 -15.19
N ASP A 100 14.01 5.76 -16.21
CA ASP A 100 15.40 6.18 -16.04
C ASP A 100 15.48 7.39 -15.10
N GLY A 101 16.40 7.35 -14.14
CA GLY A 101 16.54 8.38 -13.09
C GLY A 101 15.53 8.28 -11.95
N GLU A 102 14.70 7.23 -11.91
CA GLU A 102 13.82 6.90 -10.79
C GLU A 102 14.39 5.73 -9.97
N SER A 103 14.08 5.74 -8.68
CA SER A 103 14.47 4.69 -7.75
C SER A 103 13.30 4.35 -6.83
N VAL A 104 13.24 3.09 -6.40
CA VAL A 104 12.40 2.67 -5.28
C VAL A 104 13.23 2.66 -4.01
N VAL A 105 12.68 3.23 -2.94
CA VAL A 105 13.33 3.35 -1.63
C VAL A 105 12.38 2.91 -0.54
N ASN A 106 12.77 1.95 0.28
CA ASN A 106 12.02 1.57 1.46
C ASN A 106 12.42 2.46 2.63
N ALA A 107 11.60 3.48 2.88
CA ALA A 107 11.75 4.33 4.03
C ALA A 107 11.08 3.70 5.25
N GLY A 108 11.63 3.96 6.44
CA GLY A 108 10.98 3.61 7.68
C GLY A 108 11.36 4.54 8.81
N GLY A 109 10.46 4.65 9.78
CA GLY A 109 10.59 5.49 10.95
C GLY A 109 9.45 5.28 11.93
N GLU A 110 9.49 5.98 13.04
CA GLU A 110 8.48 5.91 14.09
C GLU A 110 7.23 6.73 13.72
N VAL A 111 6.07 6.08 13.76
CA VAL A 111 4.76 6.68 13.47
C VAL A 111 3.82 6.55 14.67
N GLU A 112 2.84 7.45 14.77
CA GLU A 112 1.74 7.29 15.72
C GLU A 112 0.58 6.56 15.04
N ILE A 113 0.15 5.45 15.64
CA ILE A 113 -1.00 4.65 15.16
C ILE A 113 -1.87 4.21 16.33
N MET A 114 -3.10 3.78 16.05
CA MET A 114 -4.01 3.30 17.07
C MET A 114 -3.81 1.80 17.33
N GLU A 115 -3.63 1.43 18.59
CA GLU A 115 -3.48 0.05 19.04
C GLU A 115 -4.74 -0.42 19.78
N LEU A 116 -5.15 -1.67 19.51
CA LEU A 116 -6.14 -2.42 20.27
C LEU A 116 -5.44 -3.21 21.38
N ASN A 117 -5.46 -2.65 22.57
CA ASN A 117 -4.80 -3.19 23.75
C ASN A 117 -5.40 -4.53 24.20
N ALA A 118 -4.68 -5.22 25.09
CA ALA A 118 -5.12 -6.50 25.66
C ALA A 118 -6.41 -6.38 26.49
N ASP A 119 -6.69 -5.21 27.05
CA ASP A 119 -7.92 -4.89 27.80
C ASP A 119 -9.08 -4.41 26.91
N HIS A 120 -8.95 -4.55 25.58
CA HIS A 120 -9.90 -4.10 24.57
C HIS A 120 -10.12 -2.58 24.50
N THR A 121 -9.23 -1.78 25.10
CA THR A 121 -9.19 -0.34 24.87
C THR A 121 -8.43 0.00 23.59
N ILE A 122 -8.70 1.18 23.03
CA ILE A 122 -8.02 1.73 21.86
C ILE A 122 -7.24 2.97 22.30
N SER A 123 -5.93 3.00 22.05
CA SER A 123 -5.08 4.14 22.38
C SER A 123 -4.01 4.40 21.30
N PRO A 124 -3.58 5.65 21.11
CA PRO A 124 -2.44 5.95 20.26
C PRO A 124 -1.15 5.36 20.86
N THR A 125 -0.30 4.83 20.00
CA THR A 125 1.02 4.30 20.33
C THR A 125 2.04 4.73 19.28
N ARG A 126 3.33 4.80 19.66
CA ARG A 126 4.42 5.02 18.72
C ARG A 126 5.08 3.70 18.39
N THR A 127 5.21 3.39 17.10
CA THR A 127 5.87 2.18 16.63
C THR A 127 6.53 2.39 15.28
N GLY A 128 7.48 1.52 14.95
CA GLY A 128 8.17 1.54 13.67
C GLY A 128 7.25 1.11 12.53
N HIS A 129 7.16 1.94 11.50
CA HIS A 129 6.50 1.63 10.23
C HIS A 129 7.48 1.70 9.08
N ALA A 130 7.17 0.99 8.00
CA ALA A 130 7.97 0.98 6.79
C ALA A 130 7.05 1.06 5.57
N TRP A 131 7.45 1.85 4.57
CA TRP A 131 6.71 2.05 3.33
C TRP A 131 7.71 2.19 2.17
N ASN A 132 7.23 1.95 0.95
CA ASN A 132 8.03 2.19 -0.25
C ASN A 132 7.79 3.60 -0.79
N GLU A 133 8.83 4.21 -1.34
CA GLU A 133 8.83 5.51 -1.99
C GLU A 133 9.41 5.41 -3.40
N LEU A 134 8.67 5.87 -4.39
CA LEU A 134 9.17 6.12 -5.73
C LEU A 134 9.75 7.54 -5.79
N ARG A 135 11.09 7.64 -5.88
CA ARG A 135 11.83 8.90 -5.91
C ARG A 135 12.37 9.22 -7.31
N ARG A 136 12.69 10.50 -7.50
CA ARG A 136 13.43 11.01 -8.66
C ARG A 136 14.75 11.58 -8.18
N GLY A 137 15.86 11.05 -8.68
CA GLY A 137 17.17 11.35 -8.12
C GLY A 137 17.29 10.93 -6.65
N ASN A 138 18.22 11.55 -5.93
CA ASN A 138 18.60 11.12 -4.58
C ASN A 138 17.86 11.87 -3.46
N GLU A 139 17.02 12.85 -3.78
CA GLU A 139 16.34 13.67 -2.78
C GLU A 139 14.92 13.16 -2.48
N ARG A 140 14.53 13.26 -1.20
CA ARG A 140 13.17 12.97 -0.75
C ARG A 140 12.33 14.25 -0.80
N ASP A 141 11.74 14.51 -1.95
CA ASP A 141 10.94 15.71 -2.22
C ASP A 141 9.44 15.46 -2.02
N GLY A 142 8.74 16.38 -1.36
CA GLY A 142 7.31 16.25 -1.05
C GLY A 142 6.40 16.22 -2.27
N GLU A 143 6.79 16.90 -3.36
CA GLU A 143 5.99 17.05 -4.59
C GLU A 143 6.11 15.87 -5.54
N THR A 144 7.32 15.33 -5.68
CA THR A 144 7.66 14.35 -6.72
C THR A 144 7.88 12.93 -6.20
N THR A 145 8.12 12.78 -4.89
CA THR A 145 8.16 11.46 -4.22
C THR A 145 6.75 10.92 -4.10
N ILE A 146 6.56 9.65 -4.48
CA ILE A 146 5.27 8.97 -4.40
C ILE A 146 5.38 7.85 -3.37
N VAL A 147 4.49 7.85 -2.39
CA VAL A 147 4.36 6.82 -1.37
C VAL A 147 3.56 5.64 -1.94
N GLN A 148 4.13 4.44 -1.85
CA GLN A 148 3.57 3.17 -2.28
C GLN A 148 3.38 2.27 -1.05
N ASP A 149 2.42 2.62 -0.20
CA ASP A 149 2.14 1.87 1.02
C ASP A 149 0.99 0.87 0.81
N GLY A 150 1.35 -0.39 0.56
CA GLY A 150 0.39 -1.48 0.42
C GLY A 150 -0.18 -2.00 1.75
N TRP A 151 0.48 -1.68 2.87
CA TRP A 151 0.06 -2.11 4.21
C TRP A 151 -1.04 -1.20 4.75
N SER A 152 -0.89 0.12 4.60
CA SER A 152 -1.96 1.06 4.90
C SER A 152 -3.11 1.00 3.88
N ASN A 153 -4.25 1.58 4.23
CA ASN A 153 -5.40 1.77 3.37
C ASN A 153 -5.23 3.02 2.48
N GLY A 154 -5.94 3.06 1.35
CA GLY A 154 -5.86 4.16 0.36
C GLY A 154 -4.96 3.87 -0.86
N PRO A 155 -4.75 4.85 -1.76
CA PRO A 155 -4.00 4.68 -3.01
C PRO A 155 -2.53 5.10 -2.86
N ALA A 156 -1.75 5.06 -3.94
CA ALA A 156 -0.47 5.74 -3.94
C ALA A 156 -0.67 7.27 -4.00
N VAL A 157 0.09 8.00 -3.20
CA VAL A 157 -0.04 9.45 -3.03
C VAL A 157 1.31 10.16 -3.08
N ARG A 158 1.33 11.47 -3.35
CA ARG A 158 2.54 12.27 -3.17
C ARG A 158 2.92 12.28 -1.69
N LEU A 159 4.21 12.34 -1.40
CA LEU A 159 4.71 12.36 -0.03
C LEU A 159 4.07 13.48 0.80
N LYS A 160 3.94 14.69 0.26
CA LYS A 160 3.31 15.82 0.97
C LYS A 160 1.84 15.59 1.35
N ASP A 161 1.13 14.76 0.58
CA ASP A 161 -0.29 14.47 0.78
C ASP A 161 -0.48 13.24 1.71
N SER A 162 0.61 12.56 2.04
CA SER A 162 0.60 11.33 2.84
C SER A 162 0.66 11.57 4.35
N ALA A 163 0.17 10.61 5.12
CA ALA A 163 0.36 10.57 6.57
C ALA A 163 1.86 10.52 6.98
N TRP A 164 2.74 10.19 6.04
CA TRP A 164 4.18 10.02 6.25
C TRP A 164 5.01 11.26 5.90
N ALA A 165 4.36 12.37 5.50
CA ALA A 165 5.02 13.60 5.07
C ALA A 165 6.03 14.14 6.11
N HIS A 166 5.67 14.07 7.38
CA HIS A 166 6.44 14.62 8.50
C HIS A 166 7.14 13.57 9.35
N VAL A 167 7.12 12.30 8.92
CA VAL A 167 7.84 11.24 9.62
C VAL A 167 9.34 11.39 9.37
N HIS A 168 10.11 11.37 10.45
CA HIS A 168 11.57 11.30 10.36
C HIS A 168 11.97 9.91 9.87
N VAL A 169 12.63 9.85 8.71
CA VAL A 169 13.14 8.58 8.16
C VAL A 169 14.41 8.21 8.90
N GLU A 170 14.33 7.12 9.66
CA GLU A 170 15.45 6.58 10.45
C GLU A 170 16.23 5.52 9.66
N ARG A 171 15.60 4.90 8.67
CA ARG A 171 16.18 3.83 7.86
C ARG A 171 15.71 3.88 6.42
N GLU A 172 16.65 3.61 5.52
CA GLU A 172 16.40 3.33 4.09
C GLU A 172 16.99 1.96 3.77
N ASP A 173 16.24 0.91 4.08
CA ASP A 173 16.79 -0.45 4.10
C ASP A 173 16.94 -1.05 2.70
N LEU A 174 16.27 -0.50 1.70
CA LEU A 174 16.43 -0.81 0.29
C LEU A 174 16.38 0.50 -0.49
N SER A 175 17.34 0.72 -1.37
CA SER A 175 17.34 1.83 -2.33
C SER A 175 17.97 1.30 -3.62
N THR A 176 17.19 1.26 -4.69
CA THR A 176 17.64 0.71 -5.96
C THR A 176 17.01 1.41 -7.14
N ASP A 177 17.79 1.51 -8.21
CA ASP A 177 17.32 1.90 -9.53
C ASP A 177 16.59 0.74 -10.23
N LYS A 178 16.22 0.98 -11.48
CA LYS A 178 15.50 0.02 -12.33
C LYS A 178 16.19 -1.33 -12.46
N ASP A 179 17.49 -1.35 -12.75
CA ASP A 179 18.21 -2.60 -13.02
C ASP A 179 18.32 -3.45 -11.76
N GLY A 180 18.66 -2.82 -10.63
CA GLY A 180 18.69 -3.53 -9.35
C GLY A 180 17.28 -3.98 -8.89
N ALA A 181 16.24 -3.19 -9.14
CA ALA A 181 14.87 -3.58 -8.82
C ALA A 181 14.39 -4.77 -9.67
N LEU A 182 14.72 -4.80 -10.96
CA LEU A 182 14.42 -5.92 -11.87
C LEU A 182 15.18 -7.18 -11.45
N TRP A 183 16.46 -7.05 -11.11
CA TRP A 183 17.24 -8.18 -10.59
C TRP A 183 16.65 -8.75 -9.29
N LEU A 184 16.23 -7.89 -8.36
CA LEU A 184 15.57 -8.31 -7.13
C LEU A 184 14.22 -8.99 -7.41
N LYS A 185 13.43 -8.44 -8.35
CA LYS A 185 12.17 -9.03 -8.79
C LYS A 185 12.40 -10.45 -9.31
N ASP A 186 13.30 -10.63 -10.27
CA ASP A 186 13.62 -11.94 -10.84
C ASP A 186 14.07 -12.93 -9.77
N ARG A 187 14.89 -12.46 -8.82
CA ARG A 187 15.37 -13.28 -7.71
C ARG A 187 14.23 -13.72 -6.79
N VAL A 188 13.33 -12.81 -6.40
CA VAL A 188 12.20 -13.13 -5.52
C VAL A 188 11.21 -14.06 -6.21
N GLU A 189 10.89 -13.82 -7.48
CA GLU A 189 9.97 -14.66 -8.25
C GLU A 189 10.47 -16.10 -8.41
N GLN A 190 11.78 -16.29 -8.59
CA GLN A 190 12.39 -17.62 -8.60
C GLN A 190 12.36 -18.32 -7.24
N LEU A 191 12.39 -17.57 -6.13
CA LEU A 191 12.40 -18.12 -4.78
C LEU A 191 11.00 -18.50 -4.28
N ILE A 192 9.96 -17.74 -4.64
CA ILE A 192 8.58 -17.97 -4.19
C ILE A 192 8.15 -19.45 -4.31
N PRO A 193 8.25 -20.12 -5.48
CA PRO A 193 7.83 -21.52 -5.58
C PRO A 193 8.68 -22.48 -4.74
N LEU A 194 9.95 -22.14 -4.50
CA LEU A 194 10.89 -22.99 -3.74
C LEU A 194 10.67 -22.92 -2.22
N VAL A 195 10.01 -21.87 -1.75
CA VAL A 195 9.69 -21.66 -0.32
C VAL A 195 8.20 -21.79 -0.03
N HIS A 196 7.41 -22.20 -1.03
CA HIS A 196 5.98 -22.39 -0.87
C HIS A 196 5.71 -23.63 0.00
N PRO A 197 4.77 -23.60 0.97
CA PRO A 197 4.51 -24.73 1.85
C PRO A 197 4.07 -26.02 1.13
N ASP A 198 3.53 -25.91 -0.09
CA ASP A 198 3.21 -27.09 -0.92
C ASP A 198 4.46 -27.82 -1.44
N GLU A 199 5.58 -27.11 -1.55
CA GLU A 199 6.83 -27.61 -2.16
C GLU A 199 7.97 -27.73 -1.14
N ASP A 200 7.96 -26.94 -0.06
CA ASP A 200 8.97 -26.94 1.01
C ASP A 200 8.39 -27.45 2.34
N GLU A 201 8.73 -28.70 2.66
CA GLU A 201 8.36 -29.38 3.92
C GLU A 201 8.82 -28.58 5.15
N HIS A 202 9.95 -27.88 5.08
CA HIS A 202 10.43 -27.10 6.21
C HIS A 202 9.51 -25.90 6.49
N THR A 203 9.11 -25.15 5.46
CA THR A 203 8.14 -24.07 5.56
C THR A 203 6.78 -24.59 6.04
N ALA A 204 6.29 -25.71 5.49
CA ALA A 204 5.03 -26.32 5.93
C ALA A 204 5.04 -26.68 7.42
N ASN A 205 6.11 -27.35 7.88
CA ASN A 205 6.27 -27.76 9.28
C ASN A 205 6.34 -26.55 10.23
N TRP A 206 7.04 -25.48 9.84
CA TRP A 206 7.07 -24.25 10.63
C TRP A 206 5.73 -23.54 10.65
N LEU A 207 5.03 -23.47 9.52
CA LEU A 207 3.70 -22.87 9.43
C LEU A 207 2.75 -23.58 10.40
N GLU A 208 2.71 -24.91 10.37
CA GLU A 208 1.88 -25.71 11.27
C GLU A 208 2.31 -25.56 12.75
N HIS A 209 3.61 -25.52 13.02
CA HIS A 209 4.11 -25.27 14.37
C HIS A 209 3.63 -23.92 14.92
N LEU A 210 3.70 -22.86 14.11
CA LEU A 210 3.28 -21.52 14.50
C LEU A 210 1.75 -21.40 14.62
N ARG A 211 0.98 -22.12 13.79
CA ARG A 211 -0.48 -22.25 13.92
C ARG A 211 -0.88 -22.88 15.25
N ARG A 212 -0.18 -23.93 15.68
CA ARG A 212 -0.42 -24.61 16.98
C ARG A 212 0.06 -23.80 18.18
N ASN A 213 1.01 -22.89 17.98
CA ASN A 213 1.63 -22.09 19.03
C ASN A 213 1.56 -20.59 18.71
N PRO A 214 0.34 -20.01 18.61
CA PRO A 214 0.18 -18.61 18.27
C PRO A 214 0.81 -17.75 19.36
N THR A 215 1.62 -16.79 18.96
CA THR A 215 2.18 -15.79 19.87
C THR A 215 1.29 -14.55 19.82
N GLN A 216 1.07 -13.91 20.96
CA GLN A 216 0.40 -12.62 20.98
C GLN A 216 1.28 -11.56 20.30
N TYR A 217 0.66 -10.72 19.49
CA TYR A 217 1.29 -9.57 18.86
C TYR A 217 0.46 -8.34 19.17
N ASP A 218 1.11 -7.18 19.13
CA ASP A 218 0.43 -5.89 19.10
C ASP A 218 -0.59 -5.91 17.96
N ARG A 219 -1.77 -5.33 18.22
CA ARG A 219 -2.87 -5.31 17.26
C ARG A 219 -3.15 -3.88 16.90
N PHE A 220 -2.85 -3.50 15.67
CA PHE A 220 -3.08 -2.14 15.22
C PHE A 220 -4.40 -2.03 14.49
N LEU A 221 -5.05 -0.87 14.64
CA LEU A 221 -6.16 -0.50 13.77
C LEU A 221 -5.63 -0.13 12.40
N GLU A 222 -6.53 -0.16 11.43
CA GLU A 222 -6.22 0.20 10.06
C GLU A 222 -5.76 1.65 9.99
N THR A 223 -4.64 1.85 9.30
CA THR A 223 -4.05 3.18 9.10
C THR A 223 -4.19 3.61 7.66
N GLN A 224 -4.35 4.90 7.42
CA GLN A 224 -4.61 5.47 6.11
C GLN A 224 -3.35 6.13 5.59
N VAL A 225 -3.01 5.88 4.32
CA VAL A 225 -1.81 6.48 3.70
C VAL A 225 -2.03 7.96 3.39
N VAL A 226 -3.27 8.37 3.12
CA VAL A 226 -3.64 9.77 2.89
C VAL A 226 -3.67 10.51 4.22
N SER A 227 -3.03 11.68 4.28
CA SER A 227 -3.09 12.53 5.49
C SER A 227 -4.52 13.03 5.73
N ALA A 228 -4.90 13.13 7.00
CA ALA A 228 -6.17 13.74 7.41
C ALA A 228 -6.27 15.21 6.93
N GLU A 229 -5.15 15.94 6.87
CA GLU A 229 -5.11 17.31 6.36
C GLU A 229 -5.49 17.38 4.88
N PHE A 230 -4.88 16.56 4.02
CA PHE A 230 -5.21 16.54 2.59
C PHE A 230 -6.65 16.08 2.36
N ALA A 231 -7.10 15.05 3.08
CA ALA A 231 -8.48 14.57 2.97
C ALA A 231 -9.51 15.64 3.39
N ALA A 232 -9.23 16.44 4.43
CA ALA A 232 -10.07 17.56 4.83
C ALA A 232 -10.16 18.64 3.75
N LYS A 233 -9.03 19.02 3.14
CA LYS A 233 -9.01 19.97 2.01
C LYS A 233 -9.80 19.46 0.81
N ALA A 234 -9.70 18.16 0.52
CA ALA A 234 -10.45 17.53 -0.57
C ALA A 234 -11.96 17.58 -0.31
N ARG A 235 -12.42 17.30 0.92
CA ARG A 235 -13.83 17.43 1.32
C ARG A 235 -14.32 18.87 1.21
N GLU A 236 -13.55 19.84 1.69
CA GLU A 236 -13.89 21.26 1.57
C GLU A 236 -14.01 21.68 0.11
N ALA A 237 -13.06 21.28 -0.74
CA ALA A 237 -13.13 21.56 -2.18
C ALA A 237 -14.36 20.91 -2.84
N LEU A 238 -14.72 19.69 -2.42
CA LEU A 238 -15.91 19.00 -2.90
C LEU A 238 -17.22 19.71 -2.52
N GLU A 239 -17.26 20.44 -1.39
CA GLU A 239 -18.42 21.24 -0.99
C GLU A 239 -18.49 22.58 -1.74
N GLN A 240 -17.35 23.17 -2.05
CA GLN A 240 -17.28 24.51 -2.65
C GLN A 240 -17.39 24.52 -4.17
N ILE A 241 -16.88 23.48 -4.85
CA ILE A 241 -16.86 23.42 -6.32
C ILE A 241 -18.27 23.08 -6.83
N PRO A 242 -18.84 23.81 -7.80
CA PRO A 242 -20.13 23.48 -8.39
C PRO A 242 -20.19 22.05 -8.93
N ARG A 243 -21.32 21.36 -8.71
CA ARG A 243 -21.48 19.94 -9.11
C ARG A 243 -21.05 19.67 -10.55
N GLU A 244 -21.47 20.50 -11.50
CA GLU A 244 -21.09 20.36 -12.92
C GLU A 244 -19.57 20.33 -13.13
N GLN A 245 -18.82 21.16 -12.40
CA GLN A 245 -17.35 21.17 -12.47
C GLN A 245 -16.74 19.92 -11.83
N GLN A 246 -17.33 19.40 -10.75
CA GLN A 246 -16.90 18.13 -10.16
C GLN A 246 -17.01 16.98 -11.17
N GLU A 247 -18.15 16.91 -11.86
CA GLU A 247 -18.42 15.89 -12.88
C GLU A 247 -17.46 16.01 -14.07
N GLN A 248 -17.15 17.24 -14.49
CA GLN A 248 -16.15 17.50 -15.51
C GLN A 248 -14.75 17.02 -15.09
N PHE A 249 -14.30 17.31 -13.86
CA PHE A 249 -13.01 16.82 -13.36
C PHE A 249 -12.94 15.29 -13.41
N VAL A 250 -13.98 14.61 -12.94
CA VAL A 250 -14.03 13.14 -12.95
C VAL A 250 -13.96 12.61 -14.38
N SER A 251 -14.83 13.10 -15.26
CA SER A 251 -14.92 12.61 -16.63
C SER A 251 -13.62 12.85 -17.41
N MET A 252 -13.02 14.05 -17.27
CA MET A 252 -11.76 14.38 -17.92
C MET A 252 -10.61 13.48 -17.46
N ALA A 253 -10.40 13.34 -16.15
CA ALA A 253 -9.32 12.51 -15.63
C ALA A 253 -9.52 11.02 -15.89
N ALA A 254 -10.76 10.52 -15.89
CA ALA A 254 -11.04 9.14 -16.26
C ALA A 254 -10.69 8.84 -17.72
N GLN A 255 -10.99 9.77 -18.63
CA GLN A 255 -10.59 9.65 -20.03
C GLN A 255 -9.07 9.77 -20.18
N GLU A 256 -8.46 10.79 -19.57
CA GLU A 256 -7.04 11.09 -19.75
C GLU A 256 -6.13 10.03 -19.13
N PHE A 257 -6.43 9.58 -17.91
CA PHE A 257 -5.51 8.73 -17.14
C PHE A 257 -5.83 7.25 -17.21
N TYR A 258 -7.06 6.90 -17.58
CA TYR A 258 -7.54 5.51 -17.63
C TYR A 258 -8.10 5.12 -18.99
N GLY A 259 -8.16 6.04 -19.96
CA GLY A 259 -8.58 5.73 -21.33
C GLY A 259 -10.05 5.34 -21.48
N LEU A 260 -10.90 5.68 -20.50
CA LEU A 260 -12.34 5.42 -20.58
C LEU A 260 -12.94 6.18 -21.76
N SER A 261 -13.97 5.61 -22.40
CA SER A 261 -14.72 6.34 -23.41
C SER A 261 -15.52 7.49 -22.77
N PRO A 262 -15.93 8.53 -23.54
CA PRO A 262 -16.79 9.59 -23.03
C PRO A 262 -18.09 9.08 -22.41
N HIS A 263 -18.61 7.95 -22.91
CA HIS A 263 -19.83 7.33 -22.38
C HIS A 263 -19.60 6.70 -21.00
N GLU A 264 -18.50 5.97 -20.81
CA GLU A 264 -18.16 5.34 -19.53
C GLU A 264 -17.76 6.38 -18.49
N ALA A 265 -16.90 7.34 -18.87
CA ALA A 265 -16.43 8.40 -17.99
C ALA A 265 -17.54 9.39 -17.59
N GLY A 266 -18.53 9.58 -18.46
CA GLY A 266 -19.72 10.39 -18.22
C GLY A 266 -20.86 9.67 -17.51
N ALA A 267 -20.71 8.39 -17.18
CA ALA A 267 -21.80 7.62 -16.60
C ALA A 267 -22.12 8.11 -15.17
N PRO A 268 -23.38 8.44 -14.84
CA PRO A 268 -23.72 9.04 -13.53
C PRO A 268 -23.31 8.20 -12.33
N HIS A 269 -23.43 6.87 -12.43
CA HIS A 269 -23.03 5.95 -11.36
C HIS A 269 -21.52 5.96 -11.13
N PHE A 270 -20.72 5.98 -12.20
CA PHE A 270 -19.27 6.05 -12.13
C PHE A 270 -18.82 7.36 -11.49
N ILE A 271 -19.37 8.48 -11.96
CA ILE A 271 -19.07 9.82 -11.41
C ILE A 271 -19.43 9.88 -9.92
N HIS A 272 -20.61 9.40 -9.54
CA HIS A 272 -21.04 9.38 -8.15
C HIS A 272 -20.08 8.56 -7.28
N SER A 273 -19.72 7.34 -7.69
CA SER A 273 -18.78 6.49 -6.95
C SER A 273 -17.39 7.12 -6.83
N VAL A 274 -16.87 7.82 -7.85
CA VAL A 274 -15.58 8.50 -7.74
C VAL A 274 -15.65 9.66 -6.75
N LEU A 275 -16.69 10.49 -6.80
CA LEU A 275 -16.85 11.63 -5.89
C LEU A 275 -17.09 11.20 -4.44
N GLU A 276 -17.80 10.10 -4.22
CA GLU A 276 -17.90 9.48 -2.90
C GLU A 276 -16.51 9.08 -2.37
N GLN A 277 -15.69 8.43 -3.22
CA GLN A 277 -14.32 8.07 -2.84
C GLN A 277 -13.39 9.28 -2.62
N VAL A 278 -13.66 10.43 -3.24
CA VAL A 278 -12.97 11.71 -2.94
C VAL A 278 -13.31 12.17 -1.53
N GLY A 279 -14.57 12.10 -1.11
CA GLY A 279 -14.98 12.46 0.25
C GLY A 279 -14.42 11.53 1.33
N LEU A 280 -14.07 10.30 0.96
CA LEU A 280 -13.61 9.23 1.84
C LEU A 280 -12.10 8.98 1.78
N LEU A 281 -11.27 9.90 1.30
CA LEU A 281 -9.83 9.64 1.06
C LEU A 281 -9.04 9.11 2.26
N ASP A 282 -9.39 9.52 3.48
CA ASP A 282 -8.82 9.06 4.75
C ASP A 282 -9.67 7.95 5.42
N HIS A 283 -10.61 7.35 4.69
CA HIS A 283 -11.48 6.25 5.14
C HIS A 283 -11.70 5.23 4.00
N GLN A 284 -10.76 5.14 3.07
CA GLN A 284 -10.89 4.18 1.97
C GLN A 284 -10.58 2.78 2.49
N ASP A 285 -11.32 1.79 2.00
CA ASP A 285 -11.02 0.39 2.30
C ASP A 285 -9.87 -0.13 1.42
N ARG A 286 -9.52 -1.40 1.56
CA ARG A 286 -8.66 -2.13 0.62
C ARG A 286 -9.40 -3.35 0.09
N PRO A 287 -8.88 -4.05 -0.95
CA PRO A 287 -9.43 -5.36 -1.31
C PRO A 287 -9.51 -6.27 -0.08
N PRO A 288 -10.61 -7.03 0.08
CA PRO A 288 -10.84 -7.84 1.27
C PRO A 288 -9.74 -8.90 1.42
N VAL A 289 -9.37 -9.16 2.68
CA VAL A 289 -8.51 -10.28 3.03
C VAL A 289 -9.31 -11.58 2.92
N VAL A 290 -8.68 -12.63 2.41
CA VAL A 290 -9.29 -13.96 2.25
C VAL A 290 -8.51 -15.00 3.06
N PRO A 291 -9.16 -16.07 3.54
CA PRO A 291 -8.44 -17.14 4.23
C PRO A 291 -7.48 -17.87 3.29
N PRO A 292 -6.42 -18.51 3.81
CA PRO A 292 -5.57 -19.40 3.02
C PRO A 292 -6.38 -20.62 2.54
N GLU A 293 -6.01 -21.19 1.40
CA GLU A 293 -6.68 -22.37 0.80
C GLU A 293 -6.23 -23.72 1.42
N TYR A 294 -5.40 -23.67 2.49
CA TYR A 294 -4.64 -24.81 3.05
C TYR A 294 -4.86 -25.04 4.55
#